data_AF-A0A957E491-F1
#
_entry.id   AF-A0A957E491-F1
#
_cell.length_a   1.000
_cell.length_b   1.000
_cell.length_c   1.000
_cell.angle_alpha   90.00
_cell.angle_beta   90.00
_cell.angle_gamma   90.00
#
_symmetry.space_group_name_H-M   'P 1'
#
loop_
_entity.id
_entity.type
_entity.pdbx_description
1 polymer ?
#
loop_
_entity_poly.entity_id
_entity_poly.type
_entity_poly.pdbx_seq_one_letter_code
_entity_poly.pdbx_strand_id
1 'polypeptide(L)' 'MPTLHWVGKEAVLSHHEEVPFHLLDCDPALSVGDPDSGNMLIEGDNLLALKALHPCHRNRAWARCT' A
#
# COMPACT_ATOMS: atom_id res chain seq x y z
N MET A 1 14.97 -27.42 -6.90
CA MET A 1 14.00 -26.74 -7.81
C MET A 1 14.76 -25.74 -8.66
N PRO A 2 14.42 -25.55 -9.93
CA PRO A 2 15.06 -24.51 -10.75
C PRO A 2 14.70 -23.12 -10.23
N THR A 3 15.66 -22.19 -10.28
CA THR A 3 15.50 -20.80 -9.81
C THR A 3 15.88 -19.81 -10.90
N LEU A 4 15.03 -18.80 -11.12
CA LEU A 4 15.29 -17.73 -12.07
C LEU A 4 16.29 -16.73 -11.48
N HIS A 5 17.36 -16.46 -12.22
CA HIS A 5 18.37 -15.45 -11.89
C HIS A 5 18.35 -14.36 -12.96
N TRP A 6 18.41 -13.10 -12.53
CA TRP A 6 18.48 -11.94 -13.40
C TRP A 6 19.29 -10.83 -12.73
N VAL A 7 19.80 -9.91 -13.54
CA VAL A 7 20.57 -8.76 -13.05
C VAL A 7 19.68 -7.87 -12.19
N GLY A 8 20.15 -7.50 -11.00
CA GLY A 8 19.42 -6.63 -10.06
C GLY A 8 18.45 -7.35 -9.12
N LYS A 9 18.30 -8.68 -9.21
CA LYS A 9 17.43 -9.46 -8.32
C LYS A 9 17.72 -9.20 -6.83
N GLU A 10 18.97 -9.31 -6.42
CA GLU A 10 19.39 -9.16 -5.02
C GLU A 10 19.08 -7.77 -4.46
N ALA A 11 19.12 -6.73 -5.30
CA ALA A 11 18.80 -5.37 -4.88
C ALA A 11 17.30 -5.17 -4.61
N VAL A 12 16.42 -5.91 -5.29
CA VAL A 12 14.96 -5.73 -5.18
C VAL A 12 14.34 -6.63 -4.13
N LEU A 13 14.94 -7.80 -3.83
CA LEU A 13 14.39 -8.78 -2.89
C LEU A 13 14.07 -8.17 -1.51
N SER A 14 15.01 -7.41 -0.95
CA SER A 14 14.85 -6.77 0.37
C SER A 14 14.47 -5.29 0.30
N HIS A 15 14.27 -4.72 -0.89
CA HIS A 15 13.99 -3.28 -1.03
C HIS A 15 12.74 -2.84 -0.24
N HIS A 16 11.75 -3.72 -0.12
CA HIS A 16 10.54 -3.46 0.67
C HIS A 16 10.80 -3.20 2.16
N GLU A 17 11.94 -3.63 2.70
CA GLU A 17 12.36 -3.37 4.09
C GLU A 17 12.83 -1.92 4.27
N GLU A 18 13.49 -1.34 3.24
CA GLU A 18 14.04 0.02 3.23
C GLU A 18 12.96 1.09 3.04
N VAL A 19 11.86 0.75 2.36
CA VAL A 19 10.73 1.65 2.11
C VAL A 19 10.03 1.99 3.44
N PRO A 20 9.81 3.26 3.83
CA PRO A 20 9.19 3.56 5.12
C PRO A 20 7.71 3.17 5.14
N PHE A 21 7.19 2.80 6.32
CA PHE A 21 5.75 2.66 6.51
C PHE A 21 5.08 4.04 6.54
N HIS A 22 3.95 4.17 5.85
CA HIS A 22 3.16 5.41 5.77
C HIS A 22 1.72 5.14 6.18
N LEU A 23 1.07 6.14 6.80
CA LEU A 23 -0.36 6.12 7.04
C LEU A 23 -1.09 6.68 5.81
N LEU A 24 -2.26 6.13 5.52
CA LEU A 24 -3.16 6.73 4.53
C LEU A 24 -3.81 7.95 5.16
N ASP A 25 -3.68 9.09 4.48
CA ASP A 25 -4.42 10.31 4.77
C ASP A 25 -5.52 10.47 3.72
N CYS A 26 -6.63 11.06 4.13
CA CYS A 26 -7.81 11.16 3.30
C CYS A 26 -8.12 12.61 3.03
N ASP A 27 -8.33 12.91 1.75
CA ASP A 27 -8.72 14.23 1.31
C ASP A 27 -10.22 14.26 0.97
N PRO A 28 -11.08 14.86 1.82
CA PRO A 28 -12.51 14.97 1.55
C PRO A 28 -12.83 15.74 0.26
N ALA A 29 -11.92 16.57 -0.24
CA ALA A 29 -12.12 17.31 -1.48
C ALA A 29 -11.92 16.45 -2.73
N LEU A 30 -11.17 15.34 -2.62
CA LEU A 30 -10.90 14.40 -3.71
C LEU A 30 -11.72 13.10 -3.59
N SER A 31 -12.27 12.85 -2.41
CA SER A 31 -13.19 11.76 -2.11
C SER A 31 -14.53 11.89 -2.84
N VAL A 32 -14.99 10.81 -3.48
CA VAL A 32 -16.28 10.74 -4.16
C VAL A 32 -16.92 9.37 -4.03
N GLY A 33 -18.25 9.32 -3.90
CA GLY A 33 -19.04 8.08 -3.89
C GLY A 33 -19.68 7.77 -2.54
N ASP A 34 -19.99 6.49 -2.33
CA ASP A 34 -20.55 5.99 -1.08
C ASP A 34 -19.42 5.61 -0.09
N PRO A 35 -19.31 6.28 1.07
CA PRO A 35 -18.37 5.97 2.15
C PRO A 35 -18.39 4.52 2.64
N ASP A 36 -19.53 3.84 2.47
CA ASP A 36 -19.76 2.50 2.97
C ASP A 36 -19.46 1.41 1.91
N SER A 37 -19.09 1.81 0.69
CA SER A 37 -18.79 0.88 -0.40
C SER A 37 -17.49 0.08 -0.18
N GLY A 38 -16.58 0.59 0.66
CA GLY A 38 -15.27 -0.02 0.93
C GLY A 38 -14.26 0.11 -0.23
N ASN A 39 -14.61 0.80 -1.32
CA ASN A 39 -13.71 1.10 -2.41
C ASN A 39 -12.76 2.24 -2.02
N MET A 40 -11.49 2.18 -2.46
CA MET A 40 -10.50 3.21 -2.19
C MET A 40 -9.71 3.55 -3.46
N LEU A 41 -9.51 4.84 -3.72
CA LEU A 41 -8.54 5.34 -4.69
C LEU A 41 -7.39 5.98 -3.91
N ILE A 42 -6.18 5.44 -4.07
CA ILE A 42 -4.99 5.90 -3.34
C ILE A 42 -4.06 6.58 -4.33
N GLU A 43 -3.72 7.84 -4.06
CA GLU A 43 -2.70 8.57 -4.80
C GLU A 43 -1.31 8.33 -4.20
N GLY A 44 -0.34 7.98 -5.02
CA GLY A 44 1.06 7.83 -4.61
C GLY A 44 1.79 6.68 -5.29
N ASP A 45 2.99 6.40 -4.78
CA ASP A 45 3.78 5.23 -5.18
C ASP A 45 3.10 3.93 -4.74
N ASN A 46 3.08 2.94 -5.62
CA ASN A 46 2.33 1.71 -5.37
C ASN A 46 2.93 0.85 -4.25
N LEU A 47 4.26 0.85 -4.06
CA LEU A 47 4.93 0.08 -3.03
C LEU A 47 4.68 0.73 -1.66
N LEU A 48 4.67 2.06 -1.61
CA LEU A 48 4.24 2.81 -0.42
C LEU A 48 2.78 2.54 -0.07
N ALA A 49 1.88 2.61 -1.05
CA ALA A 49 0.45 2.35 -0.85
C ALA A 49 0.18 0.92 -0.35
N LEU A 50 0.83 -0.08 -0.98
CA LEU A 50 0.71 -1.48 -0.56
C LEU A 50 1.29 -1.69 0.85
N LYS A 51 2.39 -1.01 1.19
CA LYS A 51 2.97 -1.07 2.54
C LYS A 51 2.06 -0.40 3.57
N ALA A 52 1.40 0.71 3.23
CA ALA A 52 0.41 1.39 4.06
C ALA A 52 -0.81 0.51 4.35
N LEU A 53 -1.22 -0.34 3.40
CA LEU A 53 -2.32 -1.29 3.55
C LEU A 53 -1.96 -2.53 4.39
N HIS A 54 -0.67 -2.82 4.56
CA HIS A 54 -0.19 -4.07 5.17
C HIS A 54 -0.50 -4.24 6.69
N PRO A 55 -0.57 -3.20 7.54
CA PRO A 55 -0.99 -3.36 8.94
C PRO A 55 -2.50 -3.55 9.10
N CYS A 56 -3.31 -3.32 8.05
CA CYS A 56 -4.77 -3.34 8.16
C CYS A 56 -5.42 -4.62 7.60
N HIS A 57 -4.73 -5.40 6.76
CA HIS A 57 -5.29 -6.64 6.21
C HIS A 57 -5.14 -7.86 7.12
N ARG A 58 -4.31 -7.80 8.16
CA ARG A 58 -4.17 -8.90 9.14
C ARG A 58 -4.87 -8.65 10.47
N ASN A 59 -5.16 -7.39 10.84
CA ASN A 59 -6.13 -7.00 11.88
C ASN A 59 -6.31 -5.47 11.80
N ARG A 60 -7.52 -5.01 11.46
CA ARG A 60 -8.01 -3.61 11.42
C ARG A 60 -7.06 -2.55 12.02
N ALA A 61 -6.52 -1.69 11.15
CA ALA A 61 -6.19 -0.31 11.49
C ALA A 61 -6.79 0.59 10.39
N TRP A 62 -6.95 1.85 10.70
CA TRP A 62 -8.07 2.67 10.24
C TRP A 62 -7.61 3.62 9.15
N ALA A 63 -8.24 3.53 7.98
CA ALA A 63 -8.49 4.67 7.11
C ALA A 63 -9.91 4.46 6.58
N ARG A 64 -10.90 4.89 7.37
CA ARG A 64 -12.27 4.98 6.87
C ARG A 64 -12.44 6.41 6.42
N CYS A 65 -12.45 6.58 5.11
CA CYS A 65 -12.71 7.86 4.50
C CYS A 65 -13.74 7.70 3.42
N THR A 66 -14.69 8.62 3.55
CA THR A 66 -15.89 8.86 2.76
C THR A 66 -15.59 9.07 1.30
#